data_AF-U7P699-F1
#
_entry.id   AF-U7P699-F1
#
_cell.length_a   1.000
_cell.length_b   1.000
_cell.length_c   1.000
_cell.angle_alpha   90.00
_cell.angle_beta   90.00
_cell.angle_gamma   90.00
#
_symmetry.space_group_name_H-M   'P 1'
#
loop_
_entity.id
_entity.type
_entity.pdbx_description
1 polymer ?
#
loop_
_entity_poly.entity_id
_entity_poly.type
_entity_poly.pdbx_seq_one_letter_code
_entity_poly.pdbx_strand_id
1 'polypeptide(L)'
;DKGLPVDLSGSFTDYNPPGVGFVLRISTPERAILEWIAITPNDLLFSSELVDTFTGLNTLRPRRLQALLAGCRSVKTKRAFLVLARHAGHAWYHRLETHSLDLGKGKRQLCKGGRLDKEYQVTVPEAFTDEH
;
A
#
# COMPACT_ATOMS: atom_id res chain seq x y z
N ASP A 1 7.34 7.88 15.10
CA ASP A 1 5.97 7.63 14.61
C ASP A 1 5.64 8.29 13.28
N LYS A 2 5.88 7.60 12.16
CA LYS A 2 5.35 8.00 10.84
C LYS A 2 4.61 6.82 10.19
N GLY A 3 3.70 6.20 10.94
CA GLY A 3 2.87 5.07 10.50
C GLY A 3 1.38 5.40 10.41
N LEU A 4 0.58 4.42 9.98
CA LEU A 4 -0.89 4.43 10.02
C LEU A 4 -1.36 4.60 11.48
N PRO A 5 -2.20 5.61 11.78
CA PRO A 5 -2.85 5.72 13.09
C PRO A 5 -3.59 4.44 13.46
N VAL A 6 -3.53 4.04 14.73
CA VAL A 6 -4.16 2.79 15.21
C VAL A 6 -5.67 2.84 15.01
N ASP A 7 -6.30 3.98 15.27
CA ASP A 7 -7.77 4.09 15.33
C ASP A 7 -8.45 4.50 14.01
N LEU A 8 -7.81 4.25 12.85
CA LEU A 8 -8.49 4.51 11.58
C LEU A 8 -9.66 3.54 11.38
N SER A 9 -10.80 4.07 10.95
CA SER A 9 -11.98 3.26 10.65
C SER A 9 -11.66 2.15 9.62
N GLY A 10 -12.13 0.94 9.90
CA GLY A 10 -11.87 -0.24 9.06
C GLY A 10 -10.46 -0.81 9.18
N SER A 11 -9.66 -0.37 10.15
CA SER A 11 -8.31 -0.91 10.39
C SER A 11 -8.28 -2.37 10.79
N PHE A 12 -9.22 -2.78 11.64
CA PHE A 12 -9.22 -4.10 12.25
C PHE A 12 -10.55 -4.83 12.03
N THR A 13 -10.49 -6.15 12.06
CA THR A 13 -11.65 -7.04 12.07
C THR A 13 -11.44 -8.11 13.12
N ASP A 14 -12.54 -8.64 13.63
CA ASP A 14 -12.53 -9.78 14.53
C ASP A 14 -12.38 -11.07 13.73
N TYR A 15 -11.53 -11.97 14.22
CA TYR A 15 -11.32 -13.32 13.71
C TYR A 15 -11.55 -14.32 14.85
N ASN A 16 -12.41 -15.30 14.59
CA ASN A 16 -12.74 -16.36 15.53
C ASN A 16 -12.04 -17.65 15.09
N PRO A 17 -10.89 -18.02 15.68
CA PRO A 17 -10.21 -19.24 15.28
C PRO A 17 -11.08 -20.45 15.65
N PRO A 18 -11.13 -21.49 14.81
CA PRO A 18 -11.92 -22.69 15.10
C PRO A 18 -11.35 -23.42 16.32
N GLY A 19 -12.24 -23.89 17.20
CA GLY A 19 -11.86 -24.71 18.35
C GLY A 19 -11.28 -23.95 19.56
N VAL A 20 -11.30 -22.62 19.56
CA VAL A 20 -10.90 -21.80 20.72
C VAL A 20 -12.03 -20.85 21.16
N GLY A 21 -12.08 -20.53 22.46
CA GLY A 21 -13.11 -19.68 23.07
C GLY A 21 -12.77 -18.19 23.11
N PHE A 22 -11.92 -17.68 22.21
CA PHE A 22 -11.53 -16.26 22.18
C PHE A 22 -11.58 -15.68 20.76
N VAL A 23 -11.68 -14.34 20.71
CA VAL A 23 -11.70 -13.55 19.48
C VAL A 23 -10.35 -12.84 19.33
N LEU A 24 -9.77 -12.89 18.13
CA LEU A 24 -8.57 -12.12 17.78
C LEU A 24 -8.95 -10.89 16.98
N ARG A 25 -8.50 -9.72 17.43
CA ARG A 25 -8.57 -8.50 16.63
C ARG A 25 -7.36 -8.42 15.71
N ILE A 26 -7.57 -8.56 14.42
CA ILE A 26 -6.51 -8.62 13.40
C ILE A 26 -6.61 -7.44 12.42
N SER A 27 -5.49 -7.05 11.81
CA SER A 27 -5.49 -6.05 10.73
C SER A 27 -6.35 -6.55 9.56
N THR A 28 -7.13 -5.66 8.96
CA THR A 28 -7.76 -5.95 7.67
C THR A 28 -6.69 -6.09 6.59
N PRO A 29 -6.94 -6.82 5.49
CA PRO A 29 -5.96 -6.95 4.40
C PRO A 29 -5.46 -5.61 3.88
N GLU A 30 -6.33 -4.60 3.79
CA GLU A 30 -5.98 -3.24 3.38
C GLU A 30 -4.99 -2.56 4.34
N ARG A 31 -5.16 -2.77 5.65
CA ARG A 31 -4.25 -2.24 6.66
C ARG A 31 -2.94 -3.02 6.68
N ALA A 32 -3.01 -4.36 6.66
CA ALA A 32 -1.86 -5.23 6.75
C ALA A 32 -0.82 -4.95 5.65
N ILE A 33 -1.26 -4.77 4.39
CA ILE A 33 -0.34 -4.47 3.30
C ILE A 33 0.33 -3.09 3.44
N LEU A 34 -0.41 -2.08 3.91
CA LEU A 34 0.15 -0.76 4.16
C LEU A 34 1.13 -0.75 5.35
N GLU A 35 0.85 -1.53 6.40
CA GLU A 35 1.74 -1.74 7.54
C GLU A 35 3.03 -2.43 7.09
N TRP A 36 2.92 -3.47 6.27
CA TRP A 36 4.08 -4.17 5.72
C TRP A 36 4.95 -3.21 4.92
N ILE A 37 4.39 -2.47 3.96
CA ILE A 37 5.14 -1.47 3.17
C ILE A 37 5.78 -0.39 4.06
N ALA A 38 5.12 0.02 5.15
CA ALA A 38 5.65 1.03 6.04
C ALA A 38 6.94 0.59 6.75
N ILE A 39 7.05 -0.70 7.10
CA ILE A 39 8.24 -1.27 7.74
C ILE A 39 9.28 -1.78 6.74
N THR A 40 8.89 -2.10 5.50
CA THR A 40 9.79 -2.62 4.47
C THR A 40 10.85 -1.58 4.06
N PRO A 41 12.15 -1.92 4.14
CA PRO A 41 13.24 -1.10 3.60
C PRO A 41 13.06 -0.79 2.10
N ASN A 42 13.64 0.32 1.63
CA ASN A 42 13.43 0.79 0.26
C ASN A 42 13.90 -0.21 -0.81
N ASP A 43 15.04 -0.85 -0.58
CA ASP A 43 15.66 -1.88 -1.42
C ASP A 43 14.82 -3.17 -1.52
N LEU A 44 13.90 -3.40 -0.58
CA LEU A 44 13.00 -4.56 -0.57
C LEU A 44 11.57 -4.23 -1.02
N LEU A 45 11.25 -2.98 -1.36
CA LEU A 45 9.90 -2.60 -1.77
C LEU A 45 9.43 -3.23 -3.08
N PHE A 46 10.35 -3.67 -3.93
CA PHE A 46 10.06 -4.27 -5.22
C PHE A 46 10.59 -5.71 -5.31
N SER A 47 10.76 -6.38 -4.16
CA SER A 47 11.15 -7.78 -4.12
C SER A 47 10.03 -8.69 -4.60
N SER A 48 10.37 -9.91 -5.01
CA SER A 48 9.40 -10.93 -5.44
C SER A 48 8.31 -11.16 -4.41
N GLU A 49 8.64 -11.20 -3.11
CA GLU A 49 7.68 -11.50 -2.04
C GLU A 49 6.57 -10.46 -1.97
N LEU A 50 6.92 -9.17 -2.07
CA LEU A 50 5.94 -8.10 -2.01
C LEU A 50 5.14 -8.06 -3.32
N VAL A 51 5.81 -8.19 -4.46
CA VAL A 51 5.17 -8.17 -5.79
C VAL A 51 4.17 -9.33 -5.94
N ASP A 52 4.59 -10.55 -5.58
CA ASP A 52 3.75 -11.74 -5.62
C ASP A 52 2.57 -11.61 -4.64
N THR A 53 2.80 -11.07 -3.44
CA THR A 53 1.70 -10.77 -2.51
C THR A 53 0.68 -9.85 -3.17
N PHE A 54 1.13 -8.79 -3.85
CA PHE A 54 0.24 -7.85 -4.53
C PHE A 54 -0.62 -8.54 -5.58
N THR A 55 -0.16 -9.58 -6.28
CA THR A 55 -1.00 -10.33 -7.24
C THR A 55 -2.24 -10.96 -6.59
N GLY A 56 -2.15 -11.36 -5.32
CA GLY A 56 -3.23 -12.00 -4.56
C GLY A 56 -4.24 -11.03 -3.92
N LEU A 57 -4.03 -9.72 -4.01
CA LEU A 57 -4.86 -8.71 -3.32
C LEU A 57 -6.14 -8.33 -4.08
N ASN A 58 -6.77 -9.25 -4.79
CA ASN A 58 -7.96 -8.97 -5.61
C ASN A 58 -9.24 -8.66 -4.79
N THR A 59 -9.26 -8.94 -3.49
CA THR A 59 -10.42 -8.76 -2.59
C THR A 59 -10.42 -7.48 -1.77
N LEU A 60 -9.43 -6.59 -1.93
CA LEU A 60 -9.38 -5.34 -1.18
C LEU A 60 -10.61 -4.47 -1.47
N ARG A 61 -11.17 -3.86 -0.41
CA ARG A 61 -12.33 -2.98 -0.49
C ARG A 61 -11.88 -1.53 -0.76
N PRO A 62 -12.20 -0.94 -1.93
CA PRO A 62 -11.70 0.39 -2.29
C PRO A 62 -12.02 1.48 -1.27
N ARG A 63 -13.24 1.51 -0.73
CA ARG A 63 -13.65 2.52 0.28
C ARG A 63 -12.81 2.46 1.56
N ARG A 64 -12.48 1.25 2.02
CA ARG A 64 -11.65 1.06 3.21
C ARG A 64 -10.20 1.46 2.91
N LEU A 65 -9.69 1.02 1.77
CA LEU A 65 -8.35 1.35 1.32
C LEU A 65 -8.16 2.86 1.13
N GLN A 66 -9.14 3.56 0.55
CA GLN A 66 -9.13 5.03 0.42
C GLN A 66 -9.03 5.71 1.78
N ALA A 67 -9.84 5.30 2.77
CA ALA A 67 -9.80 5.87 4.12
C ALA A 67 -8.44 5.63 4.81
N LEU A 68 -7.88 4.42 4.66
CA LEU A 68 -6.57 4.08 5.23
C LEU A 68 -5.43 4.85 4.54
N LEU A 69 -5.46 4.99 3.22
CA LEU A 69 -4.50 5.80 2.47
C LEU A 69 -4.60 7.27 2.87
N ALA A 70 -5.80 7.84 2.98
CA ALA A 70 -6.01 9.23 3.41
C ALA A 70 -5.49 9.48 4.83
N GLY A 71 -5.72 8.54 5.75
CA GLY A 71 -5.20 8.61 7.13
C GLY A 71 -3.71 8.25 7.28
N CYS A 72 -3.08 7.67 6.24
CA CYS A 72 -1.68 7.28 6.30
C CYS A 72 -0.76 8.50 6.26
N ARG A 73 0.03 8.66 7.32
CA ARG A 73 0.98 9.78 7.48
C ARG A 73 2.28 9.59 6.69
N SER A 74 2.56 8.38 6.21
CA SER A 74 3.77 8.06 5.46
C SER A 74 3.58 8.30 3.97
N VAL A 75 4.19 9.36 3.45
CA VAL A 75 4.25 9.62 2.00
C VAL A 75 4.94 8.48 1.25
N LYS A 76 5.98 7.87 1.84
CA LYS A 76 6.66 6.70 1.27
C LYS A 76 5.67 5.56 1.06
N THR A 77 4.91 5.22 2.11
CA THR A 77 3.97 4.09 2.09
C THR A 77 2.88 4.30 1.06
N LYS A 78 2.27 5.48 1.02
CA LYS A 78 1.22 5.82 0.04
C LYS A 78 1.73 5.66 -1.40
N ARG A 79 2.86 6.30 -1.73
CA ARG A 79 3.41 6.26 -3.10
C ARG A 79 3.88 4.85 -3.50
N ALA A 80 4.56 4.13 -2.61
CA ALA A 80 4.99 2.76 -2.88
C ALA A 80 3.79 1.82 -3.11
N PHE A 81 2.77 1.91 -2.24
CA PHE A 81 1.54 1.15 -2.40
C PHE A 81 0.87 1.43 -3.76
N LEU A 82 0.74 2.70 -4.15
CA LEU A 82 0.08 3.07 -5.41
C LEU A 82 0.84 2.55 -6.63
N VAL A 83 2.17 2.59 -6.65
CA VAL A 83 2.97 2.00 -7.74
C VAL A 83 2.77 0.49 -7.82
N LEU A 84 2.88 -0.21 -6.69
CA LEU A 84 2.73 -1.67 -6.64
C LEU A 84 1.31 -2.10 -7.03
N ALA A 85 0.30 -1.38 -6.55
CA ALA A 85 -1.11 -1.63 -6.89
C ALA A 85 -1.39 -1.38 -8.37
N ARG A 86 -0.82 -0.32 -8.96
CA ARG A 86 -0.93 -0.03 -10.39
C ARG A 86 -0.31 -1.12 -11.23
N HIS A 87 0.91 -1.56 -10.86
CA HIS A 87 1.61 -2.64 -11.54
C HIS A 87 0.84 -3.98 -11.46
N ALA A 88 0.18 -4.26 -10.33
CA ALA A 88 -0.64 -5.46 -10.17
C ALA A 88 -1.95 -5.44 -10.97
N GLY A 89 -2.39 -4.29 -11.48
CA GLY A 89 -3.52 -4.19 -12.41
C GLY A 89 -4.89 -4.56 -11.84
N HIS A 90 -5.11 -4.40 -10.54
CA HIS A 90 -6.39 -4.77 -9.92
C HIS A 90 -7.54 -3.85 -10.31
N ALA A 91 -8.72 -4.41 -10.59
CA ALA A 91 -9.92 -3.63 -10.93
C ALA A 91 -10.35 -2.62 -9.85
N TRP A 92 -10.05 -2.90 -8.56
CA TRP A 92 -10.34 -1.97 -7.46
C TRP A 92 -9.44 -0.73 -7.46
N TYR A 93 -8.28 -0.76 -8.13
CA TYR A 93 -7.33 0.35 -8.15
C TYR A 93 -7.94 1.59 -8.81
N HIS A 94 -8.67 1.42 -9.92
CA HIS A 94 -9.36 2.50 -10.63
C HIS A 94 -10.51 3.13 -9.82
N ARG A 95 -10.90 2.54 -8.69
CA ARG A 95 -11.91 3.09 -7.78
C ARG A 95 -11.30 3.95 -6.67
N LEU A 96 -9.96 4.09 -6.64
CA LEU A 96 -9.27 5.00 -5.73
C LEU A 96 -9.24 6.41 -6.32
N GLU A 97 -9.54 7.39 -5.48
CA GLU A 97 -9.42 8.81 -5.81
C GLU A 97 -8.00 9.25 -5.46
N THR A 98 -7.01 8.87 -6.26
CA THR A 98 -5.59 9.12 -5.96
C THR A 98 -5.24 10.60 -5.85
N HIS A 99 -5.94 11.45 -6.60
CA HIS A 99 -5.80 12.91 -6.58
C HIS A 99 -6.24 13.57 -5.25
N SER A 100 -7.07 12.89 -4.44
CA SER A 100 -7.50 13.42 -3.14
C SER A 100 -6.54 13.07 -2.00
N LEU A 101 -5.53 12.23 -2.28
CA LEU A 101 -4.51 11.84 -1.31
C LEU A 101 -3.39 12.89 -1.24
N ASP A 102 -3.00 13.29 -0.03
CA ASP A 102 -1.75 14.03 0.16
C ASP A 102 -0.55 13.11 -0.11
N LEU A 103 0.01 13.17 -1.30
CA LEU A 103 1.20 12.42 -1.65
C LEU A 103 2.49 13.19 -1.35
N GLY A 104 2.43 14.32 -0.65
CA GLY A 104 3.59 15.18 -0.41
C GLY A 104 4.21 15.74 -1.70
N LYS A 105 5.34 16.44 -1.55
CA LYS A 105 6.00 17.16 -2.65
C LYS A 105 7.39 16.57 -2.95
N GLY A 106 7.85 16.80 -4.18
CA GLY A 106 9.18 16.43 -4.62
C GLY A 106 9.37 14.94 -4.93
N LYS A 107 10.56 14.65 -5.45
CA LYS A 107 10.99 13.30 -5.83
C LYS A 107 11.46 12.51 -4.61
N ARG A 108 11.20 11.21 -4.57
CA ARG A 108 11.68 10.31 -3.51
C ARG A 108 12.33 9.07 -4.11
N GLN A 109 13.54 8.75 -3.68
CA GLN A 109 14.21 7.54 -4.15
C GLN A 109 13.66 6.31 -3.40
N LEU A 110 12.97 5.41 -4.09
CA LEU A 110 12.58 4.10 -3.54
C LEU A 110 13.48 3.00 -4.08
N CYS A 111 13.87 3.05 -5.35
CA CYS A 111 14.84 2.16 -5.97
C CYS A 111 16.09 2.95 -6.40
N LYS A 112 17.29 2.54 -5.95
CA LYS A 112 18.56 3.13 -6.38
C LYS A 112 18.89 2.65 -7.80
N GLY A 113 19.23 3.57 -8.70
CA GLY A 113 19.46 3.24 -10.11
C GLY A 113 18.19 2.95 -10.92
N GLY A 114 17.02 3.03 -10.29
CA GLY A 114 15.74 2.92 -10.98
C GLY A 114 15.37 4.17 -11.78
N ARG A 115 14.27 4.08 -12.53
CA ARG A 115 13.72 5.16 -13.34
C ARG A 115 12.65 5.93 -12.56
N LEU A 116 12.51 7.22 -12.81
CA LEU A 116 11.52 8.05 -12.13
C LEU A 116 10.12 7.76 -12.68
N ASP A 117 9.25 7.27 -11.81
CA ASP A 117 7.81 7.32 -12.02
C ASP A 117 7.33 8.77 -11.86
N LYS A 118 6.74 9.32 -12.93
CA LYS A 118 6.33 10.73 -12.98
C LYS A 118 5.01 10.97 -12.25
N GLU A 119 4.11 9.98 -12.19
CA GLU A 119 2.81 10.12 -11.54
C GLU A 119 2.98 10.28 -10.02
N TYR A 120 3.76 9.39 -9.41
CA TYR A 120 3.99 9.33 -7.96
C TYR A 120 5.32 9.93 -7.52
N GLN A 121 6.12 10.45 -8.45
CA GLN A 121 7.39 11.13 -8.17
C GLN A 121 8.33 10.25 -7.31
N VAL A 122 8.45 8.97 -7.67
CA VAL A 122 9.31 8.00 -6.98
C VAL A 122 10.21 7.27 -7.97
N THR A 123 11.43 6.92 -7.58
CA THR A 123 12.26 6.05 -8.42
C THR A 123 11.89 4.59 -8.19
N VAL A 124 11.67 3.85 -9.27
CA VAL A 124 11.17 2.46 -9.27
C VAL A 124 11.98 1.63 -10.28
N PRO A 125 12.01 0.29 -10.18
CA PRO A 125 12.60 -0.53 -11.24
C PRO A 125 11.87 -0.29 -12.57
N GLU A 126 12.56 -0.48 -13.69
CA GLU A 126 12.04 -0.15 -15.02
C GLU A 126 10.68 -0.80 -15.32
N ALA A 127 10.49 -2.06 -14.92
CA ALA A 127 9.24 -2.81 -15.07
C ALA A 127 8.02 -2.21 -14.34
N PHE A 128 8.24 -1.27 -13.40
CA PHE A 128 7.18 -0.59 -12.65
C PHE A 128 6.92 0.83 -13.15
N THR A 129 7.72 1.32 -14.11
CA THR A 129 7.48 2.64 -14.67
C THR A 129 6.23 2.66 -15.52
N ASP A 130 5.48 3.74 -15.40
CA ASP A 130 4.43 4.01 -16.36
C ASP A 130 5.06 4.46 -17.67
N GLU A 131 4.67 3.87 -18.79
CA GLU A 131 5.17 4.25 -20.12
C GLU A 131 4.52 5.52 -20.68
N HIS A 132 3.69 6.21 -19.89
CA HIS A 132 2.98 7.42 -20.29
C HIS A 132 3.85 8.71 -20.25
#